data_AF-A0A972ZGA5-F1
#
_entry.id   AF-A0A972ZGA5-F1
#
_cell.length_a   1.000
_cell.length_b   1.000
_cell.length_c   1.000
_cell.angle_alpha   90.00
_cell.angle_beta   90.00
_cell.angle_gamma   90.00
#
_symmetry.space_group_name_H-M   'P 1'
#
loop_
_entity.id
_entity.type
_entity.pdbx_description
1 polymer ?
#
loop_
_entity_poly.entity_id
_entity_poly.type
_entity_poly.pdbx_seq_one_letter_code
_entity_poly.pdbx_strand_id
1 'polypeptide(L)'
;MGMFCDQCQESIHGTGCTARGVCGKDEMTAKLQDTLVYATVGLALAAGRQAGGVSREAGRRISESLFVTVTNTNFDDVAIVEEINKTLAMRDRLN
;
A
#
# COMPACT_ATOMS: atom_id res chain seq x y z
N MET A 1 8.14 17.58 -5.40
CA MET A 1 8.31 16.97 -4.06
C MET A 1 8.70 15.52 -4.27
N GLY A 2 9.65 14.98 -3.50
CA GLY A 2 10.18 13.62 -3.64
C GLY A 2 9.22 12.57 -3.03
N MET A 3 9.54 12.08 -1.84
CA MET A 3 8.70 11.17 -1.03
C MET A 3 8.26 11.84 0.30
N PHE A 4 7.36 11.20 1.05
CA PHE A 4 7.14 11.47 2.47
C PHE A 4 6.75 10.17 3.19
N CYS A 5 7.49 9.78 4.22
CA CYS A 5 7.16 8.59 5.02
C CYS A 5 7.63 8.75 6.48
N ASP A 6 6.70 8.64 7.42
CA ASP A 6 6.89 8.86 8.85
C ASP A 6 6.37 7.69 9.72
N GLN A 7 6.02 6.55 9.10
CA GLN A 7 5.35 5.45 9.79
C GLN A 7 6.20 4.73 10.85
N CYS A 8 7.54 4.84 10.79
CA CYS A 8 8.43 4.17 11.73
C CYS A 8 9.07 5.17 12.70
N GLN A 9 9.45 4.67 13.87
CA GLN A 9 10.07 5.46 14.93
C GLN A 9 11.41 6.09 14.50
N GLU A 10 12.12 5.47 13.55
CA GLU A 10 13.43 5.90 13.06
C GLU A 10 13.35 6.97 11.94
N SER A 11 12.17 7.53 11.64
CA SER A 11 12.06 8.57 10.61
C SER A 11 13.00 9.76 10.87
N ILE A 12 13.50 10.37 9.80
CA ILE A 12 14.51 11.45 9.90
C ILE A 12 13.97 12.57 10.81
N HIS A 13 14.73 12.89 11.86
CA HIS A 13 14.38 13.87 12.90
C HIS A 13 13.01 13.66 13.59
N GLY A 14 12.40 12.47 13.45
CA GLY A 14 11.05 12.21 13.92
C GLY A 14 9.96 13.00 13.17
N THR A 15 10.27 13.57 12.00
CA THR A 15 9.35 14.42 11.22
C THR A 15 9.00 13.85 9.85
N GLY A 16 9.67 12.77 9.43
CA GLY A 16 9.42 12.08 8.17
C GLY A 16 10.60 12.09 7.21
N CYS A 17 10.72 11.01 6.43
CA CYS A 17 11.73 10.87 5.39
C CYS A 17 11.25 11.48 4.08
N THR A 18 11.98 12.45 3.52
CA THR A 18 11.55 13.22 2.33
C THR A 18 12.35 12.96 1.04
N ALA A 19 13.53 12.34 1.16
CA ALA A 19 14.41 12.01 0.02
C ALA A 19 14.72 10.50 -0.08
N ARG A 20 15.03 9.88 1.06
CA ARG A 20 15.22 8.42 1.21
C ARG A 20 14.91 8.05 2.66
N GLY A 21 14.31 6.89 2.87
CA GLY A 21 14.05 6.35 4.21
C GLY A 21 15.33 5.93 4.92
N VAL A 22 15.38 6.11 6.25
CA VAL A 22 16.47 5.56 7.10
C VAL A 22 16.55 4.04 6.98
N CYS A 23 15.41 3.38 6.76
CA CYS A 23 15.31 1.94 6.49
C CYS A 23 15.81 1.51 5.10
N GLY A 24 16.27 2.44 4.26
CA GLY A 24 16.74 2.14 2.89
C GLY A 24 15.66 2.23 1.81
N LYS A 25 14.39 2.44 2.16
CA LYS A 25 13.31 2.67 1.18
C LYS A 25 13.61 3.90 0.34
N ASP A 26 13.67 3.74 -0.98
CA ASP A 26 13.89 4.87 -1.89
C ASP A 26 12.59 5.58 -2.26
N GLU A 27 12.72 6.67 -3.02
CA GLU A 27 11.59 7.50 -3.45
C GLU A 27 10.59 6.72 -4.32
N MET A 28 11.06 5.82 -5.18
CA MET A 28 10.18 5.07 -6.09
C MET A 28 9.36 4.05 -5.30
N THR A 29 10.04 3.23 -4.49
CA THR A 29 9.37 2.25 -3.63
C THR A 29 8.37 2.93 -2.69
N ALA A 30 8.71 4.10 -2.13
CA ALA A 30 7.78 4.86 -1.29
C ALA A 30 6.50 5.26 -2.04
N LYS A 31 6.64 5.84 -3.24
CA LYS A 31 5.49 6.23 -4.08
C LYS A 31 4.65 5.04 -4.52
N LEU A 32 5.27 3.90 -4.79
CA LEU A 32 4.56 2.67 -5.13
C LEU A 32 3.78 2.14 -3.93
N GLN A 33 4.37 2.16 -2.72
CA GLN A 33 3.63 1.81 -1.50
C GLN A 33 2.46 2.78 -1.24
N ASP A 34 2.63 4.09 -1.46
CA ASP A 34 1.52 5.07 -1.35
C ASP A 34 0.41 4.76 -2.36
N THR A 35 0.78 4.41 -3.60
CA THR A 35 -0.16 4.03 -4.66
C THR A 35 -0.91 2.74 -4.30
N LEU A 36 -0.22 1.77 -3.71
CA LEU A 36 -0.83 0.53 -3.22
C LEU A 36 -1.85 0.81 -2.12
N VAL A 37 -1.51 1.63 -1.12
CA VAL A 37 -2.46 2.04 -0.08
C VAL A 37 -3.69 2.71 -0.70
N TYR A 38 -3.50 3.61 -1.68
CA TYR A 38 -4.61 4.27 -2.36
C TYR A 38 -5.52 3.27 -3.10
N ALA A 39 -4.94 2.33 -3.84
CA ALA A 39 -5.69 1.26 -4.51
C ALA A 39 -6.46 0.38 -3.51
N THR A 40 -5.83 0.04 -2.37
CA THR A 40 -6.43 -0.77 -1.31
C THR A 40 -7.60 -0.06 -0.63
N VAL A 41 -7.54 1.26 -0.42
CA VAL A 41 -8.69 2.06 0.06
C VAL A 41 -9.84 1.97 -0.96
N GLY A 42 -9.55 2.07 -2.25
CA GLY A 42 -10.56 1.89 -3.31
C GLY A 42 -11.22 0.51 -3.27
N LEU A 43 -10.42 -0.55 -3.09
CA LEU A 43 -10.93 -1.91 -2.92
C LEU A 43 -11.81 -2.04 -1.67
N ALA A 44 -11.39 -1.48 -0.53
CA ALA A 44 -12.17 -1.52 0.71
C ALA A 44 -13.53 -0.84 0.57
N LEU A 45 -13.59 0.31 -0.13
CA LEU A 45 -14.84 1.01 -0.42
C LEU A 45 -15.76 0.19 -1.33
N ALA A 46 -15.24 -0.41 -2.40
CA ALA A 46 -16.02 -1.25 -3.32
C ALA A 46 -16.55 -2.52 -2.61
N ALA A 47 -15.70 -3.17 -1.81
CA ALA A 47 -16.06 -4.35 -1.03
C ALA A 47 -17.11 -4.03 0.05
N GLY A 48 -17.01 -2.87 0.70
CA GLY A 48 -17.97 -2.43 1.72
C GLY A 48 -19.37 -2.11 1.18
N ARG A 49 -19.52 -1.89 -0.14
CA ARG A 49 -20.82 -1.65 -0.79
C ARG A 49 -21.55 -2.94 -1.18
N GLN A 50 -20.89 -4.10 -1.11
CA GLN A 50 -21.51 -5.37 -1.47
C GLN A 50 -22.59 -5.76 -0.45
N ALA A 51 -23.73 -6.28 -0.92
CA ALA A 51 -24.85 -6.66 -0.06
C ALA A 51 -24.49 -7.74 1.00
N GLY A 52 -23.52 -8.60 0.68
CA GLY A 52 -22.99 -9.62 1.59
C GLY A 52 -21.87 -9.14 2.52
N GLY A 53 -21.54 -7.84 2.49
CA GLY A 53 -20.38 -7.27 3.17
C GLY A 53 -19.05 -7.64 2.53
N VAL A 54 -17.96 -7.39 3.24
CA VAL A 54 -16.60 -7.65 2.76
C VAL A 54 -16.37 -9.17 2.69
N SER A 55 -16.18 -9.70 1.48
CA SER A 55 -15.88 -11.12 1.28
C SER A 55 -14.52 -11.49 1.90
N ARG A 56 -14.33 -12.77 2.25
CA ARG A 56 -13.04 -13.26 2.76
C ARG A 56 -11.88 -13.02 1.77
N GLU A 57 -12.15 -13.12 0.48
CA GLU A 57 -11.15 -12.85 -0.57
C GLU A 57 -10.73 -11.37 -0.57
N ALA A 58 -11.70 -10.45 -0.53
CA ALA A 58 -11.44 -9.01 -0.47
C ALA A 58 -10.72 -8.63 0.83
N GLY A 59 -11.17 -9.15 1.97
CA GLY A 59 -10.53 -8.92 3.26
C GLY A 59 -9.08 -9.40 3.27
N ARG A 60 -8.82 -10.62 2.75
CA ARG A 60 -7.45 -11.14 2.63
C ARG A 60 -6.59 -10.25 1.74
N ARG A 61 -7.09 -9.81 0.59
CA ARG A 61 -6.32 -8.93 -0.29
C ARG A 61 -6.00 -7.58 0.38
N ILE A 62 -6.97 -6.99 1.06
CA ILE A 62 -6.75 -5.75 1.82
C ILE A 62 -5.62 -5.95 2.83
N SER A 63 -5.64 -7.04 3.60
CA SER A 63 -4.58 -7.36 4.55
C SER A 63 -3.21 -7.60 3.89
N GLU A 64 -3.16 -8.35 2.80
CA GLU A 64 -1.92 -8.62 2.05
C GLU A 64 -1.30 -7.33 1.50
N SER A 65 -2.11 -6.49 0.86
CA SER A 65 -1.64 -5.21 0.30
C SER A 65 -1.15 -4.24 1.38
N LEU A 66 -1.82 -4.16 2.54
CA LEU A 66 -1.34 -3.35 3.67
C LEU A 66 -0.05 -3.93 4.27
N PHE A 67 0.10 -5.25 4.30
CA PHE A 67 1.30 -5.86 4.88
C PHE A 67 2.55 -5.58 4.03
N VAL A 68 2.41 -5.52 2.71
CA VAL A 68 3.48 -5.12 1.78
C VAL A 68 4.06 -3.74 2.09
N THR A 69 3.28 -2.83 2.68
CA THR A 69 3.71 -1.45 2.98
C THR A 69 4.31 -1.27 4.38
N VAL A 70 4.32 -2.32 5.20
CA VAL A 70 4.94 -2.28 6.54
C VAL A 70 6.45 -2.11 6.42
N THR A 71 7.04 -1.37 7.37
CA THR A 71 8.48 -1.10 7.41
C THR A 71 9.29 -2.39 7.34
N ASN A 72 10.28 -2.43 6.44
CA ASN A 72 11.15 -3.57 6.19
C ASN A 72 10.47 -4.83 5.63
N THR A 73 9.24 -4.73 5.10
CA THR A 73 8.56 -5.90 4.50
C THR A 73 8.92 -6.11 3.03
N ASN A 74 8.83 -5.07 2.19
CA ASN A 74 9.07 -5.23 0.75
C ASN A 74 9.67 -3.98 0.11
N PHE A 75 10.76 -4.16 -0.63
CA PHE A 75 11.48 -3.14 -1.38
C PHE A 75 11.58 -3.45 -2.90
N ASP A 76 10.88 -4.49 -3.37
CA ASP A 76 10.84 -4.87 -4.78
C ASP A 76 9.72 -4.11 -5.51
N ASP A 77 10.10 -3.11 -6.30
CA ASP A 77 9.17 -2.28 -7.06
C ASP A 77 8.29 -3.08 -8.02
N VAL A 78 8.82 -4.14 -8.66
CA VAL A 78 8.05 -4.97 -9.59
C VAL A 78 6.97 -5.74 -8.83
N ALA A 79 7.32 -6.33 -7.70
CA ALA A 79 6.36 -7.03 -6.85
C ALA A 79 5.27 -6.09 -6.31
N ILE A 80 5.61 -4.85 -5.96
CA ILE A 80 4.64 -3.85 -5.50
C ILE A 80 3.69 -3.44 -6.65
N VAL A 81 4.21 -3.23 -7.86
CA VAL A 81 3.37 -2.95 -9.05
C VAL A 81 2.42 -4.10 -9.35
N GLU A 82 2.88 -5.34 -9.26
CA GLU A 82 2.00 -6.49 -9.40
C GLU A 82 0.88 -6.49 -8.36
N GLU A 83 1.21 -6.20 -7.09
CA GLU A 83 0.22 -6.14 -6.02
C GLU A 83 -0.81 -5.03 -6.25
N ILE A 84 -0.39 -3.85 -6.72
CA ILE A 84 -1.28 -2.75 -7.15
C ILE A 84 -2.25 -3.27 -8.23
N ASN A 85 -1.73 -3.91 -9.28
CA ASN A 85 -2.55 -4.40 -10.38
C ASN A 85 -3.55 -5.47 -9.93
N LYS A 86 -3.12 -6.40 -9.08
CA LYS A 86 -4.01 -7.43 -8.52
C LYS A 86 -5.12 -6.78 -7.67
N THR A 87 -4.82 -5.73 -6.91
CA THR A 87 -5.78 -5.00 -6.06
C THR A 87 -6.77 -4.19 -6.89
N LEU A 88 -6.31 -3.48 -7.92
CA LEU A 88 -7.18 -2.78 -8.87
C LEU A 88 -8.12 -3.73 -9.60
N ALA A 89 -7.60 -4.86 -10.10
CA ALA A 89 -8.42 -5.88 -10.77
C ALA A 89 -9.49 -6.50 -9.83
N MET A 90 -9.24 -6.59 -8.53
CA MET A 90 -10.27 -7.03 -7.58
C MET A 90 -11.29 -5.93 -7.32
N ARG A 91 -10.85 -4.68 -7.14
CA ARG A 91 -11.75 -3.53 -6.98
C ARG A 91 -12.71 -3.43 -8.16
N ASP A 92 -12.21 -3.55 -9.39
CA ASP A 92 -13.00 -3.40 -10.61
C ASP A 92 -14.00 -4.54 -10.80
N ARG A 93 -13.74 -5.73 -10.25
CA ARG A 93 -14.71 -6.84 -10.20
C ARG A 93 -15.85 -6.61 -9.21
N LEU A 94 -15.66 -5.74 -8.22
CA LEU A 94 -16.65 -5.44 -7.18
C LEU A 94 -17.46 -4.15 -7.47
N ASN A 95 -17.09 -3.39 -8.51
CA ASN A 95 -17.82 -2.19 -8.92
C ASN A 95 -18.94 -2.49 -9.90
#